data_AF-H5UPG9-F1
#
_entry.id   AF-H5UPG9-F1
#
_cell.length_a   1.000
_cell.length_b   1.000
_cell.length_c   1.000
_cell.angle_alpha   90.00
_cell.angle_beta   90.00
_cell.angle_gamma   90.00
#
_symmetry.space_group_name_H-M   'P 1'
#
loop_
_entity.id
_entity.type
_entity.pdbx_description
1 polymer ?
#
loop_
_entity_poly.entity_id
_entity_poly.type
_entity_poly.pdbx_seq_one_letter_code
_entity_poly.pdbx_strand_id
1 'polypeptide(L)'
;MCDMDLLRPVIGGTVLILAIYPEKDAPGRSLQKARIETEGLEGDRRKKRAVHLVGRGHQPEVTRANVFLDVADEELQNVVGQEVRLGTALLRVTELPKNCPGVYAEVVRPGVVAAGDRLS
;
A
#
# COMPACT_ATOMS: atom_id res chain seq x y z
N MET A 1 -8.29 -27.63 -19.35
CA MET A 1 -8.10 -26.25 -18.84
C MET A 1 -7.18 -26.36 -17.65
N CYS A 2 -5.89 -26.16 -17.88
CA CYS A 2 -4.92 -26.10 -16.80
C CYS A 2 -5.06 -24.74 -16.13
N ASP A 3 -5.32 -24.78 -14.82
CA ASP A 3 -5.31 -23.63 -13.94
C ASP A 3 -3.92 -22.98 -14.01
N MET A 4 -3.85 -21.76 -14.57
CA MET A 4 -2.62 -20.99 -14.77
C MET A 4 -2.40 -19.99 -13.62
N ASP A 5 -2.80 -20.31 -12.39
CA ASP A 5 -2.59 -19.42 -11.22
C ASP A 5 -1.56 -19.95 -10.20
N LEU A 6 -0.86 -21.05 -10.49
CA LEU A 6 0.06 -21.71 -9.54
C LEU A 6 1.50 -21.15 -9.45
N LEU A 7 1.77 -19.95 -9.96
CA LEU A 7 3.11 -19.33 -9.88
C LEU A 7 3.11 -17.87 -9.42
N ARG A 8 2.01 -17.36 -8.83
CA ARG A 8 2.08 -16.06 -8.16
C ARG A 8 2.88 -16.24 -6.86
N PRO A 9 3.98 -15.50 -6.65
CA PRO A 9 4.59 -15.43 -5.34
C PRO A 9 3.49 -15.00 -4.37
N VAL A 10 3.15 -15.85 -3.41
CA VAL A 10 2.29 -15.43 -2.30
C VAL A 10 3.13 -14.45 -1.50
N ILE A 11 2.98 -13.16 -1.79
CA ILE A 11 3.58 -12.15 -0.91
C ILE A 11 2.80 -12.20 0.39
N GLY A 12 3.44 -12.76 1.41
CA GLY A 12 2.98 -12.68 2.77
C GLY A 12 3.40 -11.34 3.37
N GLY A 13 2.46 -10.50 3.74
CA GLY A 13 2.73 -9.29 4.50
C GLY A 13 1.51 -8.91 5.33
N THR A 14 1.72 -8.34 6.51
CA THR A 14 0.64 -7.83 7.37
C THR A 14 0.71 -6.32 7.43
N VAL A 15 -0.42 -5.62 7.33
CA VAL A 15 -0.48 -4.17 7.54
C VAL A 15 -0.12 -3.87 8.99
N LEU A 16 1.01 -3.18 9.17
CA LEU A 16 1.46 -2.72 10.48
C LEU A 16 0.81 -1.39 10.84
N ILE A 17 0.87 -0.44 9.90
CA ILE A 17 0.42 0.95 10.12
C ILE A 17 -0.21 1.46 8.83
N LEU A 18 -1.31 2.19 8.98
CA LEU A 18 -1.86 3.06 7.94
C LEU A 18 -1.56 4.51 8.30
N ALA A 19 -1.22 5.36 7.33
CA ALA A 19 -0.97 6.77 7.59
C ALA A 19 -1.52 7.68 6.50
N ILE A 20 -1.98 8.86 6.92
CA ILE A 20 -2.44 9.94 6.06
C ILE A 20 -1.67 11.23 6.36
N TYR A 21 -1.57 12.11 5.38
CA TYR A 21 -0.85 13.38 5.44
C TYR A 21 -1.76 14.48 4.86
N PRO A 22 -2.77 14.93 5.65
CA PRO A 22 -3.85 15.79 5.15
C PRO A 22 -3.37 17.16 4.64
N GLU A 23 -2.22 17.61 5.13
CA GLU A 23 -1.66 18.93 4.85
C GLU A 23 -0.21 18.82 4.36
N LYS A 24 0.21 19.77 3.53
CA LYS A 24 1.60 19.85 3.07
C LYS A 24 2.50 20.13 4.26
N ASP A 25 3.62 19.42 4.36
CA ASP A 25 4.69 19.66 5.35
C ASP A 25 4.27 19.53 6.83
N ALA A 26 3.00 19.26 7.11
CA ALA A 26 2.50 18.92 8.43
C ALA A 26 2.82 17.46 8.81
N PRO A 27 2.82 17.15 10.12
CA PRO A 27 2.89 15.77 10.60
C PRO A 27 1.76 14.90 10.04
N GLY A 28 2.08 13.63 9.78
CA GLY A 28 1.10 12.63 9.40
C GLY A 28 0.23 12.19 10.57
N ARG A 29 -0.81 11.41 10.28
CA ARG A 29 -1.66 10.74 11.28
C ARG A 29 -1.65 9.25 11.01
N SER A 30 -1.24 8.47 12.02
CA SER A 30 -1.34 7.01 12.00
C SER A 30 -2.77 6.58 12.32
N LEU A 31 -3.26 5.60 11.57
CA LEU A 31 -4.62 5.08 11.65
C LEU A 31 -4.57 3.57 11.88
N GLN A 32 -5.54 3.06 12.64
CA GLN A 32 -5.79 1.62 12.76
C GLN A 32 -6.64 1.08 11.61
N LYS A 33 -7.36 1.95 10.92
CA LYS A 33 -8.28 1.62 9.83
C LYS A 33 -8.44 2.83 8.90
N ALA A 34 -8.51 2.59 7.61
CA ALA A 34 -8.73 3.63 6.61
C ALA A 34 -9.60 3.12 5.46
N ARG A 35 -10.40 4.02 4.89
CA ARG A 35 -11.08 3.83 3.62
C ARG A 35 -10.12 4.23 2.51
N ILE A 36 -9.91 3.35 1.53
CA ILE A 36 -9.22 3.65 0.28
C ILE A 36 -10.28 3.93 -0.77
N GLU A 37 -10.28 5.14 -1.29
CA GLU A 37 -11.08 5.59 -2.44
C GLU A 37 -10.23 5.61 -3.72
N THR A 38 -10.86 5.81 -4.87
CA THR A 38 -10.19 5.78 -6.19
C THR A 38 -8.93 6.65 -6.26
N GLU A 39 -8.93 7.80 -5.60
CA GLU A 39 -7.81 8.77 -5.63
C GLU A 39 -6.84 8.66 -4.44
N GLY A 40 -7.08 7.74 -3.50
CA GLY A 40 -6.24 7.53 -2.32
C GLY A 40 -7.03 7.32 -1.03
N LEU A 41 -6.34 7.43 0.10
CA LEU A 41 -6.96 7.23 1.42
C LEU A 41 -7.87 8.41 1.78
N GLU A 42 -9.04 8.12 2.34
CA GLU A 42 -9.95 9.12 2.87
C GLU A 42 -9.25 10.00 3.92
N GLY A 43 -9.35 11.32 3.75
CA GLY A 43 -8.69 12.30 4.61
C GLY A 43 -7.20 12.51 4.33
N ASP A 44 -6.58 11.73 3.43
CA ASP A 44 -5.26 12.07 2.91
C ASP A 44 -5.37 13.20 1.88
N ARG A 45 -4.34 14.02 1.80
CA ARG A 45 -4.26 15.00 0.74
C ARG A 45 -4.02 14.27 -0.57
N ARG A 46 -4.73 14.68 -1.62
CA ARG A 46 -4.50 14.16 -2.98
C ARG A 46 -3.03 14.32 -3.40
N LYS A 47 -2.38 13.20 -3.67
CA LYS A 47 -1.02 13.13 -4.24
C LYS A 47 -1.11 12.71 -5.71
N LYS A 48 0.04 12.73 -6.41
CA LYS A 48 0.14 12.26 -7.80
C LYS A 48 -0.16 10.76 -7.95
N ARG A 49 -0.06 9.99 -6.87
CA ARG A 49 -0.27 8.54 -6.78
C ARG A 49 -1.27 8.27 -5.67
N ALA A 50 -2.17 7.33 -5.90
CA ALA A 50 -3.29 7.07 -5.00
C ALA A 50 -2.82 6.42 -3.69
N VAL A 51 -1.96 5.39 -3.79
CA VAL A 51 -1.46 4.66 -2.60
C VAL A 51 0.05 4.44 -2.71
N HIS A 52 0.77 4.70 -1.63
CA HIS A 52 2.18 4.36 -1.46
C HIS A 52 2.34 3.28 -0.40
N LEU A 53 2.92 2.14 -0.76
CA LEU A 53 3.18 1.01 0.13
C LEU A 53 4.68 0.85 0.34
N VAL A 54 5.07 0.54 1.58
CA VAL A 54 6.46 0.27 1.96
C VAL A 54 6.53 -0.93 2.90
N GLY A 55 7.66 -1.62 2.88
CA GLY A 55 7.93 -2.77 3.74
C GLY A 55 8.43 -2.39 5.13
N ARG A 56 9.04 -3.38 5.81
CA ARG A 56 9.67 -3.26 7.12
C ARG A 56 10.80 -2.24 7.11
N GLY A 57 11.05 -1.64 8.27
CA GLY A 57 12.15 -0.69 8.50
C GLY A 57 11.81 0.77 8.17
N HIS A 58 10.63 1.02 7.61
CA HIS A 58 10.13 2.37 7.33
C HIS A 58 9.16 2.86 8.40
N GLN A 59 9.09 4.18 8.58
CA GLN A 59 8.23 4.81 9.58
C GLN A 59 7.44 6.00 8.98
N PRO A 60 6.18 6.25 9.40
CA PRO A 60 5.35 7.36 8.90
C PRO A 60 6.01 8.73 8.96
N GLU A 61 6.78 9.00 10.01
CA GLU A 61 7.43 10.28 10.28
C GLU A 61 8.52 10.61 9.25
N VAL A 62 9.13 9.59 8.66
CA VAL A 62 10.25 9.73 7.71
C VAL A 62 9.78 9.52 6.27
N THR A 63 9.18 8.36 6.00
CA THR A 63 8.92 7.90 4.62
C THR A 63 7.66 8.51 4.01
N ARG A 64 6.72 8.92 4.86
CA ARG A 64 5.45 9.54 4.46
C ARG A 64 4.59 8.72 3.48
N ALA A 65 4.70 7.38 3.55
CA ALA A 65 3.89 6.41 2.81
C ALA A 65 2.51 6.18 3.45
N ASN A 66 1.59 5.54 2.74
CA ASN A 66 0.23 5.28 3.21
C ASN A 66 0.07 3.95 3.95
N VAL A 67 0.75 2.90 3.48
CA VAL A 67 0.63 1.54 4.03
C VAL A 67 2.01 1.01 4.36
N PHE A 68 2.21 0.61 5.62
CA PHE A 68 3.44 0.01 6.11
C PHE A 68 3.20 -1.47 6.36
N LEU A 69 3.99 -2.34 5.76
CA LEU A 69 3.78 -3.78 5.74
C LEU A 69 4.92 -4.53 6.42
N ASP A 70 4.58 -5.63 7.10
CA ASP A 70 5.54 -6.60 7.63
C ASP A 70 6.06 -7.54 6.54
N VAL A 71 6.82 -6.98 5.60
CA VAL A 71 7.43 -7.67 4.46
C VAL A 71 8.69 -6.91 4.03
N ALA A 72 9.65 -7.54 3.35
CA ALA A 72 10.78 -6.80 2.78
C ALA A 72 10.34 -5.92 1.58
N ASP A 73 11.05 -4.83 1.30
CA ASP A 73 10.76 -3.98 0.13
C ASP A 73 10.95 -4.76 -1.17
N GLU A 74 11.94 -5.65 -1.23
CA GLU A 74 12.26 -6.49 -2.39
C GLU A 74 11.09 -7.41 -2.76
N GLU A 75 10.35 -7.89 -1.76
CA GLU A 75 9.15 -8.68 -2.00
C GLU A 75 8.07 -7.79 -2.62
N LEU A 76 7.81 -6.60 -2.08
CA LEU A 76 6.85 -5.65 -2.69
C LEU A 76 7.21 -5.27 -4.12
N GLN A 77 8.50 -5.16 -4.44
CA GLN A 77 8.96 -4.89 -5.79
C GLN A 77 8.59 -6.02 -6.77
N ASN A 78 8.52 -7.28 -6.30
CA ASN A 78 8.18 -8.44 -7.13
C ASN A 78 6.70 -8.48 -7.57
N VAL A 79 5.82 -7.71 -6.94
CA VAL A 79 4.40 -7.57 -7.35
C VAL A 79 4.12 -6.35 -8.22
N VAL A 80 5.14 -5.60 -8.64
CA VAL A 80 4.94 -4.54 -9.64
C VAL A 80 4.30 -5.12 -10.90
N GLY A 81 3.24 -4.48 -11.37
CA GLY A 81 2.41 -4.93 -12.49
C GLY A 81 1.26 -5.87 -12.10
N GLN A 82 1.21 -6.33 -10.85
CA GLN A 82 0.19 -7.25 -10.34
C GLN A 82 -0.89 -6.54 -9.53
N GLU A 83 -2.02 -7.23 -9.35
CA GLU A 83 -3.08 -6.81 -8.44
C GLU A 83 -2.91 -7.50 -7.09
N VAL A 84 -3.01 -6.73 -6.03
CA VAL A 84 -2.90 -7.16 -4.64
C VAL A 84 -4.10 -6.69 -3.85
N ARG A 85 -4.50 -7.48 -2.87
CA ARG A 85 -5.62 -7.18 -1.99
C ARG A 85 -5.12 -6.78 -0.60
N LEU A 86 -5.76 -5.77 -0.03
CA LEU A 86 -5.62 -5.38 1.38
C LEU A 86 -7.03 -5.15 1.94
N GLY A 87 -7.41 -5.92 2.96
CA GLY A 87 -8.78 -5.92 3.48
C GLY A 87 -9.82 -6.13 2.36
N THR A 88 -10.67 -5.14 2.11
CA THR A 88 -11.64 -5.17 1.00
C THR A 88 -11.19 -4.39 -0.25
N ALA A 89 -10.06 -3.69 -0.19
CA ALA A 89 -9.52 -2.92 -1.32
C ALA A 89 -8.75 -3.84 -2.28
N LEU A 90 -8.89 -3.56 -3.58
CA LEU A 90 -8.06 -4.17 -4.64
C LEU A 90 -7.19 -3.07 -5.25
N LEU A 91 -5.89 -3.29 -5.24
CA LEU A 91 -4.88 -2.34 -5.69
C LEU A 91 -4.07 -2.96 -6.81
N ARG A 92 -3.72 -2.17 -7.84
CA ARG A 92 -2.73 -2.56 -8.85
C ARG A 92 -1.43 -1.87 -8.52
N VAL A 93 -0.38 -2.64 -8.24
CA VAL A 93 0.96 -2.07 -8.01
C VAL A 93 1.53 -1.68 -9.37
N THR A 94 1.92 -0.42 -9.54
CA THR A 94 2.21 0.14 -10.87
C THR A 94 3.69 0.40 -11.11
N GLU A 95 4.40 0.96 -10.13
CA GLU A 95 5.79 1.39 -10.33
C GLU A 95 6.55 1.51 -9.02
N LEU A 96 7.89 1.53 -9.15
CA LEU A 96 8.79 1.91 -8.06
C LEU A 96 8.92 3.44 -8.00
N PRO A 97 8.94 4.05 -6.81
CA PRO A 97 9.32 5.45 -6.69
C PRO A 97 10.80 5.66 -7.07
N LYS A 98 11.11 6.78 -7.74
CA LYS A 98 12.51 7.07 -8.16
C LYS A 98 13.46 7.35 -7.00
N ASN A 99 12.96 8.05 -5.97
CA ASN A 99 13.77 8.60 -4.88
C ASN A 99 13.23 8.20 -3.49
N CYS A 100 12.31 7.23 -3.43
CA CYS A 100 11.68 6.79 -2.19
C CYS A 100 11.55 5.25 -2.20
N PRO A 101 11.52 4.61 -1.03
CA PRO A 101 11.38 3.15 -0.93
C PRO A 101 9.97 2.67 -1.29
N GLY A 102 9.84 1.35 -1.44
CA GLY A 102 8.56 0.66 -1.67
C GLY A 102 8.01 0.80 -3.09
N VAL A 103 6.68 0.85 -3.20
CA VAL A 103 5.93 0.82 -4.47
C VAL A 103 4.74 1.77 -4.46
N TYR A 104 4.36 2.26 -5.63
CA TYR A 104 3.08 2.94 -5.83
C TYR A 104 2.03 1.97 -6.36
N ALA A 105 0.78 2.22 -5.97
CA ALA A 105 -0.36 1.50 -6.48
C ALA A 105 -1.51 2.45 -6.85
N GLU A 106 -2.29 1.99 -7.83
CA GLU A 106 -3.58 2.54 -8.21
C GLU A 106 -4.70 1.69 -7.60
N VAL A 107 -5.86 2.31 -7.42
CA VAL A 107 -7.01 1.64 -6.80
C VAL A 107 -7.88 1.05 -7.89
N VAL A 108 -7.92 -0.27 -7.97
CA VAL A 108 -8.80 -1.01 -8.90
C VAL A 108 -10.21 -1.08 -8.33
N ARG A 109 -10.32 -1.33 -7.01
CA ARG A 109 -11.60 -1.31 -6.30
C ARG A 109 -11.45 -0.64 -4.93
N PRO A 110 -12.20 0.44 -4.67
CA PRO A 110 -12.26 1.07 -3.36
C PRO A 110 -12.66 0.10 -2.25
N GLY A 111 -12.04 0.25 -1.09
CA GLY A 111 -12.16 -0.72 -0.01
C GLY A 111 -11.77 -0.15 1.35
N VAL A 112 -11.84 -0.98 2.36
CA VAL A 112 -11.46 -0.66 3.73
C VAL A 112 -10.30 -1.56 4.09
N VAL A 113 -9.28 -0.96 4.70
CA VAL A 113 -8.07 -1.64 5.18
C VAL A 113 -7.91 -1.33 6.67
N ALA A 114 -7.47 -2.32 7.44
CA ALA A 114 -7.11 -2.19 8.83
C ALA A 114 -5.68 -2.69 9.09
N ALA A 115 -5.06 -2.19 10.16
CA ALA A 115 -3.87 -2.84 10.71
C ALA A 115 -4.22 -4.30 11.07
N GLY A 116 -3.32 -5.22 10.74
CA GLY A 116 -3.54 -6.66 10.84
C GLY A 116 -4.08 -7.33 9.56
N ASP A 117 -4.57 -6.56 8.57
CA ASP A 117 -4.97 -7.14 7.28
C ASP A 117 -3.75 -7.71 6.55
N ARG A 118 -3.95 -8.84 5.85
CA ARG A 118 -2.90 -9.46 5.03
C ARG A 118 -2.91 -8.92 3.61
N LEU A 119 -1.71 -8.79 3.05
CA LEU A 119 -1.48 -8.68 1.62
C LEU A 119 -1.66 -10.07 0.99
N SER A 120 -2.41 -10.14 -0.11
CA SER A 120 -2.66 -11.37 -0.90
C SER A 120 -2.87 -11.07 -2.37
#